data_AF-A0A3D9I498-F1
#
_entry.id   AF-A0A3D9I498-F1
#
_cell.length_a   1.000
_cell.length_b   1.000
_cell.length_c   1.000
_cell.angle_alpha   90.00
_cell.angle_beta   90.00
_cell.angle_gamma   90.00
#
_symmetry.space_group_name_H-M   'P 1'
#
loop_
_entity.id
_entity.type
_entity.pdbx_description
1 polymer ?
#
loop_
_entity_poly.entity_id
_entity_poly.type
_entity_poly.pdbx_seq_one_letter_code
_entity_poly.pdbx_strand_id
1 'polypeptide(L)'
;MKQLLVFVLFAALLCWLMFSPIYKHVLVIRQALLQQEVDYMLEIGASGKYGYIDSWMVEQSRSRLAGYGFSPSVLEYEIYSTSGADSGDPTSPLPRGTGLQLRIAYPYENLLDIDRLIGLSPPSEHARISGRGMKMSEYVPD
;
A
#
# COMPACT_ATOMS: atom_id res chain seq x y z
N MET A 1 0.50 37.84 31.74
CA MET A 1 0.52 37.78 30.26
C MET A 1 1.79 37.11 29.72
N LYS A 2 3.00 37.53 30.11
CA LYS A 2 4.28 36.91 29.66
C LYS A 2 4.37 35.40 29.95
N GLN A 3 3.92 34.96 31.13
CA GLN A 3 3.93 33.54 31.52
C GLN A 3 3.00 32.67 30.66
N LEU A 4 1.81 33.17 30.30
CA LEU A 4 0.90 32.47 29.39
C LEU A 4 1.52 32.33 27.99
N LEU A 5 2.19 33.37 27.50
CA LEU A 5 2.85 33.33 26.20
C LEU A 5 4.00 32.31 26.18
N VAL A 6 4.83 32.29 27.23
CA VAL A 6 5.91 31.30 27.38
C VAL A 6 5.35 29.89 27.45
N PHE A 7 4.26 29.68 28.19
CA PHE A 7 3.60 28.38 28.28
C PHE A 7 3.09 27.89 26.92
N VAL A 8 2.41 28.74 26.16
CA VAL A 8 1.87 28.38 24.83
C VAL A 8 2.99 28.06 23.84
N LEU A 9 4.06 28.87 23.81
CA LEU A 9 5.21 28.62 22.93
C LEU A 9 5.93 27.31 23.30
N PHE A 10 6.09 27.05 24.60
CA PHE A 10 6.73 25.83 25.07
C PHE A 10 5.88 24.58 24.78
N ALA A 11 4.57 24.67 24.98
CA ALA A 11 3.64 23.59 24.63
C ALA A 11 3.66 23.28 23.14
N ALA A 12 3.63 24.32 22.28
CA ALA A 12 3.72 24.14 20.83
C ALA A 12 5.04 23.49 20.39
N LEU A 13 6.17 23.90 20.99
CA LEU A 13 7.49 23.31 20.71
C LEU A 13 7.58 21.84 21.16
N LEU A 14 7.01 21.51 22.32
CA LEU A 14 6.95 20.13 22.80
C LEU A 14 6.08 19.26 21.89
N CYS A 15 4.89 19.74 21.49
CA CYS A 15 4.06 19.04 20.52
C CYS A 15 4.82 18.82 19.21
N TRP A 16 5.52 19.84 18.71
CA TRP A 16 6.33 19.71 17.50
C TRP A 16 7.40 18.63 17.61
N LEU A 17 8.18 18.64 18.69
CA LEU A 17 9.24 17.66 18.93
C LEU A 17 8.70 16.23 19.04
N MET A 18 7.53 16.04 19.65
CA MET A 18 6.92 14.72 19.79
C MET A 18 6.40 14.17 18.46
N PHE A 19 5.77 15.01 17.62
CA PHE A 19 5.04 14.55 16.43
C PHE A 19 5.84 14.64 15.12
N SER A 20 6.85 15.52 15.04
CA SER A 20 7.69 15.69 13.84
C SER A 20 8.35 14.40 13.33
N PRO A 21 8.80 13.44 14.16
CA PRO A 21 9.40 12.21 13.63
C PRO A 21 8.35 11.18 13.20
N ILE A 22 7.18 11.18 13.85
CA ILE A 22 6.25 10.04 13.85
C ILE A 22 5.57 9.86 12.49
N TYR A 23 5.13 10.94 11.83
CA TYR A 23 4.38 10.82 10.58
C TYR A 23 5.20 10.19 9.44
N LYS A 24 6.52 10.45 9.40
CA LYS A 24 7.42 9.80 8.43
C LYS A 24 7.56 8.31 8.70
N HIS A 25 7.60 7.89 9.96
CA HIS A 25 7.58 6.47 10.31
C HIS A 25 6.27 5.80 9.92
N VAL A 26 5.12 6.46 10.14
CA VAL A 26 3.81 5.96 9.67
C VAL A 26 3.81 5.76 8.16
N LEU A 27 4.37 6.71 7.40
CA LEU A 27 4.48 6.60 5.95
C LEU A 27 5.30 5.36 5.53
N VAL A 28 6.49 5.20 6.12
CA VAL A 28 7.38 4.06 5.82
C VAL A 28 6.71 2.73 6.17
N ILE A 29 6.03 2.66 7.31
CA ILE A 29 5.30 1.45 7.73
C ILE A 29 4.17 1.15 6.75
N ARG A 30 3.37 2.15 6.34
CA ARG A 30 2.31 1.95 5.35
C ARG A 30 2.86 1.42 4.03
N GLN A 31 3.96 1.97 3.54
CA GLN A 31 4.61 1.47 2.33
C GLN A 31 5.13 0.03 2.49
N ALA A 32 5.73 -0.28 3.64
CA ALA A 32 6.20 -1.64 3.93
C ALA A 32 5.05 -2.65 3.99
N LEU A 33 3.92 -2.28 4.62
CA LEU A 33 2.72 -3.13 4.69
C LEU A 33 2.11 -3.38 3.30
N LEU A 34 2.05 -2.35 2.45
CA LEU A 34 1.60 -2.52 1.06
C LEU A 34 2.51 -3.47 0.28
N GLN A 35 3.84 -3.33 0.44
CA GLN A 35 4.79 -4.23 -0.22
C GLN A 35 4.66 -5.66 0.30
N GLN A 36 4.58 -5.84 1.62
CA GLN A 36 4.40 -7.15 2.24
C GLN A 36 3.12 -7.84 1.75
N GLU A 37 2.02 -7.09 1.62
CA GLU A 37 0.76 -7.61 1.12
C GLU A 37 0.85 -7.99 -0.37
N VAL A 38 1.54 -7.20 -1.18
CA VAL A 38 1.84 -7.55 -2.59
C VAL A 38 2.62 -8.86 -2.67
N ASP A 39 3.69 -8.99 -1.88
CA ASP A 39 4.54 -10.18 -1.89
C ASP A 39 3.75 -11.42 -1.43
N TYR A 40 2.91 -11.27 -0.41
CA TYR A 40 2.01 -12.33 0.06
C TYR A 40 1.00 -12.77 -1.01
N MET A 41 0.34 -11.80 -1.66
CA MET A 41 -0.64 -12.11 -2.70
C MET A 41 0.01 -12.76 -3.93
N LEU A 42 1.21 -12.34 -4.31
CA LEU A 42 1.96 -12.97 -5.39
C LEU A 42 2.42 -14.38 -5.01
N GLU A 43 2.81 -14.61 -3.76
CA GLU A 43 3.20 -15.94 -3.28
C GLU A 43 2.05 -16.93 -3.40
N ILE A 44 0.83 -16.53 -3.02
CA ILE A 44 -0.36 -17.38 -3.13
C ILE A 44 -0.86 -17.45 -4.57
N GLY A 45 -1.04 -16.30 -5.22
CA GLY A 45 -1.65 -16.22 -6.55
C GLY A 45 -0.80 -16.87 -7.63
N ALA A 46 0.53 -16.76 -7.56
CA ALA A 46 1.44 -17.41 -8.50
C ALA A 46 1.79 -18.86 -8.12
N SER A 47 1.21 -19.41 -7.06
CA SER A 47 1.50 -20.79 -6.63
C SER A 47 1.00 -21.84 -7.63
N GLY A 48 1.52 -23.06 -7.51
CA GLY A 48 1.15 -24.21 -8.34
C GLY A 48 -0.34 -24.54 -8.38
N LYS A 49 -1.11 -24.12 -7.37
CA LYS A 49 -2.56 -24.38 -7.25
C LYS A 49 -3.42 -23.35 -7.97
N TYR A 50 -2.99 -22.08 -7.99
CA TYR A 50 -3.82 -20.98 -8.46
C TYR A 50 -3.37 -20.50 -9.83
N GLY A 51 -2.22 -19.84 -9.94
CA GLY A 51 -1.80 -19.18 -11.19
C GLY A 51 -2.64 -17.95 -11.55
N TYR A 52 -3.40 -17.38 -10.62
CA TYR A 52 -4.25 -16.20 -10.80
C TYR A 52 -4.46 -15.47 -9.45
N ILE A 53 -4.97 -14.24 -9.50
CA ILE A 53 -5.46 -13.47 -8.33
C ILE A 53 -6.88 -13.01 -8.63
N ASP A 54 -7.87 -13.68 -8.04
CA ASP A 54 -9.28 -13.38 -8.25
C ASP A 54 -9.82 -12.27 -7.33
N SER A 55 -11.08 -11.90 -7.54
CA SER A 55 -11.77 -10.89 -6.72
C SER A 55 -11.89 -11.29 -5.25
N TRP A 56 -11.97 -12.58 -4.95
CA TRP A 56 -12.08 -13.05 -3.56
C TRP A 56 -10.75 -12.84 -2.82
N MET A 57 -9.61 -13.15 -3.45
CA MET A 57 -8.29 -12.86 -2.90
C MET A 57 -8.07 -11.37 -2.67
N VAL A 58 -8.54 -10.51 -3.58
CA VAL A 58 -8.51 -9.06 -3.44
C VAL A 58 -9.34 -8.60 -2.24
N GLU A 59 -10.55 -9.13 -2.04
CA GLU A 59 -11.38 -8.77 -0.89
C GLU A 59 -10.75 -9.19 0.45
N GLN A 60 -10.14 -10.38 0.48
CA GLN A 60 -9.38 -10.83 1.65
C GLN A 60 -8.18 -9.90 1.93
N SER A 61 -7.50 -9.42 0.89
CA SER A 61 -6.43 -8.43 1.01
C SER A 61 -6.92 -7.12 1.61
N ARG A 62 -8.05 -6.59 1.10
CA ARG A 62 -8.67 -5.38 1.64
C ARG A 62 -9.00 -5.53 3.13
N SER A 63 -9.55 -6.69 3.53
CA SER A 63 -9.85 -6.97 4.93
C SER A 63 -8.60 -7.03 5.81
N ARG A 64 -7.48 -7.59 5.33
CA ARG A 64 -6.21 -7.61 6.07
C ARG A 64 -5.63 -6.20 6.24
N LEU A 65 -5.58 -5.43 5.16
CA LEU A 65 -5.08 -4.05 5.20
C LEU A 65 -5.97 -3.14 6.07
N ALA A 66 -7.28 -3.39 6.13
CA ALA A 66 -8.18 -2.69 7.05
C ALA A 66 -7.75 -2.85 8.53
N GLY A 67 -7.23 -4.03 8.90
CA GLY A 67 -6.70 -4.30 10.24
C GLY A 67 -5.50 -3.43 10.63
N TYR A 68 -4.80 -2.85 9.65
CA TYR A 68 -3.69 -1.92 9.84
C TYR A 68 -4.08 -0.44 9.67
N GLY A 69 -5.37 -0.14 9.53
CA GLY A 69 -5.89 1.22 9.43
C GLY A 69 -5.91 1.79 8.00
N PHE A 70 -5.84 0.95 6.97
CA PHE A 70 -6.14 1.35 5.60
C PHE A 70 -7.66 1.41 5.40
N SER A 71 -8.15 2.35 4.60
CA SER A 71 -9.55 2.34 4.15
C SER A 71 -9.72 1.41 2.93
N PRO A 72 -10.55 0.35 3.02
CA PRO A 72 -10.76 -0.58 1.91
C PRO A 72 -11.28 0.08 0.63
N SER A 73 -12.10 1.13 0.74
CA SER A 73 -12.77 1.74 -0.42
C SER A 73 -11.84 2.54 -1.33
N VAL A 74 -10.65 2.93 -0.84
CA VAL A 74 -9.69 3.75 -1.59
C VAL A 74 -8.42 3.00 -1.98
N LEU A 75 -8.33 1.71 -1.66
CA LEU A 75 -7.26 0.85 -2.14
C LEU A 75 -7.47 0.53 -3.63
N GLU A 76 -6.44 0.79 -4.43
CA GLU A 76 -6.43 0.56 -5.87
C GLU A 76 -5.59 -0.69 -6.16
N TYR A 77 -6.12 -1.63 -6.94
CA TYR A 77 -5.45 -2.88 -7.30
C TYR A 77 -5.30 -2.94 -8.82
N GLU A 78 -4.08 -3.22 -9.26
CA GLU A 78 -3.72 -3.40 -10.65
C GLU A 78 -3.08 -4.78 -10.79
N ILE A 79 -3.72 -5.68 -11.52
CA ILE A 79 -3.28 -7.07 -11.71
C ILE A 79 -3.11 -7.31 -13.21
N TYR A 80 -1.91 -7.74 -13.62
CA TYR A 80 -1.56 -7.95 -15.02
C TYR A 80 -0.76 -9.23 -15.22
N SER A 81 -0.73 -9.74 -16.45
CA SER A 81 0.17 -10.81 -16.85
C SER A 81 1.18 -10.31 -17.87
N THR A 82 2.35 -10.95 -17.96
CA THR A 82 3.33 -10.64 -19.00
C THR A 82 2.90 -11.11 -20.39
N SER A 83 1.94 -12.04 -20.48
CA SER A 83 1.40 -12.55 -21.74
C SER A 83 0.19 -11.76 -22.24
N GLY A 84 -0.41 -10.91 -21.41
CA GLY A 84 -1.68 -10.24 -21.69
C GLY A 84 -2.92 -11.11 -21.46
N ALA A 85 -2.74 -12.36 -21.00
CA ALA A 85 -3.83 -13.21 -20.53
C ALA A 85 -4.47 -12.65 -19.24
N ASP A 86 -5.74 -12.99 -19.01
CA ASP A 86 -6.45 -12.57 -17.80
C ASP A 86 -5.81 -13.18 -16.56
N SER A 87 -5.35 -12.32 -15.65
CA SER A 87 -4.70 -12.71 -14.40
C SER A 87 -5.68 -12.94 -13.25
N GLY A 88 -6.97 -12.68 -13.44
CA GLY A 88 -8.00 -12.78 -12.42
C GLY A 88 -9.02 -13.89 -12.63
N ASP A 89 -8.93 -14.63 -13.73
CA ASP A 89 -9.89 -15.68 -14.07
C ASP A 89 -9.44 -17.06 -13.52
N PRO A 90 -10.17 -17.63 -12.54
CA PRO A 90 -9.86 -18.96 -12.02
C PRO A 90 -10.09 -20.09 -13.04
N THR A 91 -10.87 -19.84 -14.10
CA THR A 91 -11.15 -20.83 -15.14
C THR A 91 -10.06 -20.91 -16.21
N SER A 92 -9.19 -19.90 -16.26
CA SER A 92 -8.02 -19.86 -17.16
C SER A 92 -6.75 -19.42 -16.42
N PRO A 93 -6.24 -20.23 -15.47
CA PRO A 93 -4.98 -19.96 -14.78
C PRO A 93 -3.80 -19.68 -15.70
N LEU A 94 -2.90 -18.79 -15.27
CA LEU A 94 -1.67 -18.49 -16.01
C LEU A 94 -0.72 -19.70 -15.94
N PRO A 95 -0.27 -20.25 -17.08
CA PRO A 95 0.61 -21.41 -17.08
C PRO A 95 1.98 -21.06 -16.51
N ARG A 96 2.67 -22.09 -16.01
CA ARG A 96 4.01 -21.97 -15.43
C ARG A 96 4.96 -21.16 -16.31
N GLY A 97 5.66 -20.21 -15.69
CA GLY A 97 6.61 -19.31 -16.37
C GLY A 97 5.98 -18.03 -16.91
N THR A 98 4.65 -17.88 -16.86
CA THR A 98 3.98 -16.60 -17.16
C THR A 98 4.11 -15.67 -15.96
N GLY A 99 4.57 -14.44 -16.16
CA GLY A 99 4.72 -13.46 -15.08
C GLY A 99 3.37 -12.88 -14.66
N LEU A 100 3.07 -12.96 -13.37
CA LEU A 100 1.93 -12.30 -12.72
C LEU A 100 2.44 -11.04 -12.02
N GLN A 101 1.91 -9.88 -12.41
CA GLN A 101 2.25 -8.59 -11.84
C GLN A 101 1.10 -8.08 -10.98
N LEU A 102 1.46 -7.53 -9.82
CA LEU A 102 0.51 -6.92 -8.90
C LEU A 102 1.05 -5.56 -8.44
N ARG A 103 0.17 -4.57 -8.41
CA ARG A 103 0.40 -3.29 -7.74
C ARG A 103 -0.81 -2.98 -6.86
N ILE A 104 -0.53 -2.61 -5.62
CA ILE A 104 -1.52 -2.10 -4.67
C ILE A 104 -1.14 -0.66 -4.35
N ALA A 105 -2.07 0.28 -4.53
CA ALA A 105 -1.84 1.69 -4.30
C ALA A 105 -2.83 2.27 -3.29
N TYR A 106 -2.38 3.27 -2.52
CA TYR A 106 -3.16 3.97 -1.50
C TYR A 106 -2.80 5.46 -1.48
N PRO A 107 -3.74 6.39 -1.24
CA PRO A 107 -3.45 7.82 -1.15
C PRO A 107 -2.53 8.17 0.03
N TYR A 108 -1.72 9.22 -0.13
CA TYR A 108 -0.98 9.82 0.99
C TYR A 108 -1.90 10.47 2.04
N GLU A 109 -3.17 10.67 1.68
CA GLU A 109 -4.14 11.45 2.46
C GLU A 109 -3.52 12.82 2.78
N ASN A 110 -3.64 13.28 4.02
CA ASN A 110 -3.07 14.54 4.51
C ASN A 110 -1.78 14.32 5.33
N LEU A 111 -1.15 13.14 5.24
CA LEU A 111 -0.05 12.76 6.12
C LEU A 111 1.18 13.68 5.96
N LEU A 112 1.40 14.19 4.76
CA LEU A 112 2.54 15.05 4.41
C LEU A 112 2.18 16.55 4.37
N ASP A 113 0.96 16.94 4.73
CA ASP A 113 0.57 18.36 4.77
C ASP A 113 1.40 19.18 5.77
N ILE A 114 1.89 18.52 6.82
CA ILE A 114 2.75 19.16 7.84
C ILE A 114 4.07 19.67 7.25
N ASP A 115 4.55 19.10 6.14
CA ASP A 115 5.80 19.51 5.48
C ASP A 115 5.71 20.95 4.92
N ARG A 116 4.50 21.49 4.77
CA ARG A 116 4.27 22.90 4.41
C ARG A 116 4.86 23.87 5.43
N LEU A 117 4.91 23.49 6.70
CA LEU A 117 5.45 24.31 7.78
C LEU A 117 6.97 24.50 7.69
N ILE A 118 7.66 23.65 6.94
CA ILE A 118 9.10 23.76 6.64
C ILE A 118 9.36 24.17 5.18
N GLY A 119 8.35 24.70 4.49
CA GLY A 119 8.49 25.25 3.12
C GLY A 119 8.49 24.20 2.00
N LEU A 120 8.14 22.95 2.28
CA LEU A 120 7.97 21.93 1.25
C LEU A 120 6.53 21.92 0.73
N SER A 121 6.36 21.66 -0.56
CA SER A 121 5.04 21.46 -1.15
C SER A 121 4.57 20.03 -0.89
N PRO A 122 3.32 19.81 -0.45
CA PRO A 122 2.80 18.47 -0.24
C PRO A 122 2.64 17.75 -1.60
N PRO A 123 2.59 16.40 -1.60
CA PRO A 123 2.28 15.65 -2.81
C PRO A 123 0.93 16.05 -3.39
N SER A 124 0.76 15.88 -4.70
CA SER A 124 -0.54 16.08 -5.35
C SER A 124 -1.61 15.14 -4.78
N GLU A 125 -2.88 15.51 -4.87
CA GLU A 125 -4.01 14.66 -4.43
C GLU A 125 -4.08 13.31 -5.16
N HIS A 126 -3.47 13.20 -6.34
CA HIS A 126 -3.36 11.97 -7.11
C HIS A 126 -2.11 11.15 -6.78
N ALA A 127 -1.21 11.65 -5.93
CA ALA A 127 -0.07 10.88 -5.49
C ALA A 127 -0.52 9.68 -4.65
N ARG A 128 0.13 8.55 -4.85
CA ARG A 128 -0.16 7.30 -4.15
C ARG A 128 1.14 6.72 -3.60
N ILE A 129 1.07 6.18 -2.39
CA ILE A 129 2.02 5.15 -1.96
C ILE A 129 1.62 3.84 -2.63
N SER A 130 2.58 3.02 -3.01
CA SER A 130 2.28 1.73 -3.64
C SER A 130 3.32 0.67 -3.33
N GLY A 131 2.85 -0.56 -3.18
CA GLY A 131 3.67 -1.77 -3.33
C GLY A 131 3.54 -2.29 -4.76
N ARG A 132 4.60 -2.90 -5.30
CA ARG A 132 4.59 -3.56 -6.60
C ARG A 132 5.48 -4.78 -6.61
N GLY A 133 5.08 -5.80 -7.33
CA GLY A 133 5.87 -7.00 -7.51
C GLY A 133 5.51 -7.73 -8.79
N MET A 134 6.33 -8.72 -9.11
CA MET A 134 6.07 -9.70 -10.17
C MET A 134 6.60 -11.05 -9.70
N LYS A 135 5.80 -12.09 -9.87
CA LYS A 135 6.23 -13.48 -9.66
C LYS A 135 5.83 -14.32 -10.86
N MET A 136 6.68 -15.27 -11.23
CA MET A 136 6.35 -16.24 -12.28
C MET A 136 5.34 -17.24 -11.74
N SER A 137 4.27 -17.49 -12.48
CA SER A 137 3.32 -18.55 -12.16
C SER A 137 4.04 -19.89 -12.08
N GLU A 138 3.67 -20.68 -11.08
CA GLU A 138 4.11 -22.06 -10.87
C GLU A 138 3.01 -23.06 -11.27
N TYR A 139 1.85 -22.57 -11.75
CA TYR A 139 0.69 -23.40 -12.07
C TYR A 139 1.00 -24.45 -13.13
N VAL A 140 0.71 -25.71 -12.80
CA VAL A 140 0.78 -26.85 -13.70
C VAL A 140 -0.64 -27.42 -13.79
N PRO A 141 -1.24 -27.51 -14.99
CA PRO A 141 -2.49 -28.21 -15.17
C PRO A 141 -2.30 -29.70 -14.82
N ASP A 142 -3.16 -30.24 -13.96
CA ASP A 142 -3.23 -31.68 -13.67
C ASP A 142 -3.65 -32.49 -14.91
#